data_AF-A0A9D2IGV0-F1
#
_entry.id   AF-A0A9D2IGV0-F1
#
_cell.length_a   1.000
_cell.length_b   1.000
_cell.length_c   1.000
_cell.angle_alpha   90.00
_cell.angle_beta   90.00
_cell.angle_gamma   90.00
#
_symmetry.space_group_name_H-M   'P 1'
#
loop_
_entity.id
_entity.type
_entity.pdbx_description
1 polymer ?
#
loop_
_entity_poly.entity_id
_entity_poly.type
_entity_poly.pdbx_seq_one_letter_code
_entity_poly.pdbx_strand_id
1 'polypeptide(L)'
;TVCGGHLEGLGAANGNEPNGTGLEVRLMGEVGKAVARQKMTRSQANEIVLKLLDKYEHVFKMEDKNKGARFDEAYNMETIEPVPEWQKMYEEVKEELREMGVQF
;
A
#
# COMPACT_ATOMS: atom_id res chain seq x y z
N THR A 1 12.89 -5.44 5.84
CA THR A 1 12.70 -5.01 4.43
C THR A 1 14.03 -5.07 3.69
N VAL A 2 14.09 -4.72 2.39
CA VAL A 2 15.33 -4.81 1.57
C VAL A 2 16.51 -4.02 2.16
N CYS A 3 16.26 -2.89 2.83
CA CYS A 3 17.28 -2.06 3.47
C CYS A 3 17.61 -2.47 4.92
N GLY A 4 17.03 -3.56 5.44
CA GLY A 4 17.22 -4.00 6.83
C GLY A 4 16.32 -3.31 7.86
N GLY A 5 15.45 -2.38 7.45
CA GLY A 5 14.47 -1.76 8.34
C GLY A 5 13.36 -2.71 8.78
N HIS A 6 12.85 -2.50 10.00
CA HIS A 6 11.59 -3.08 10.46
C HIS A 6 10.41 -2.42 9.75
N LEU A 7 9.26 -3.09 9.75
CA LEU A 7 8.02 -2.49 9.25
C LEU A 7 7.47 -1.55 10.32
N GLU A 8 7.31 -0.28 9.98
CA GLU A 8 6.70 0.75 10.81
C GLU A 8 5.33 1.06 10.22
N GLY A 9 4.28 1.08 11.06
CA GLY A 9 2.88 1.16 10.60
C GLY A 9 2.59 2.33 9.65
N LEU A 10 1.46 2.25 8.96
CA LEU A 10 1.07 3.25 7.96
C LEU A 10 0.13 4.31 8.57
N GLY A 11 0.43 5.58 8.34
CA GLY A 11 -0.43 6.71 8.66
C GLY A 11 -1.18 7.21 7.42
N ALA A 12 -2.28 6.54 7.05
CA ALA A 12 -3.15 7.00 5.97
C ALA A 12 -3.64 8.44 6.22
N ALA A 13 -3.80 9.23 5.16
CA ALA A 13 -4.11 10.67 5.25
C ALA A 13 -3.16 11.45 6.20
N ASN A 14 -1.89 11.05 6.26
CA ASN A 14 -0.86 11.60 7.17
C ASN A 14 -1.21 11.45 8.66
N GLY A 15 -2.12 10.55 9.03
CA GLY A 15 -2.60 10.39 10.41
C GLY A 15 -3.50 11.53 10.91
N ASN A 16 -3.96 12.42 10.01
CA ASN A 16 -4.81 13.55 10.36
C ASN A 16 -6.31 13.25 10.28
N GLU A 17 -6.69 12.13 9.64
CA GLU A 17 -8.07 11.72 9.39
C GLU A 17 -8.24 10.23 9.72
N PRO A 18 -9.46 9.75 10.05
CA PRO A 18 -9.71 8.35 10.40
C PRO A 18 -9.79 7.44 9.15
N ASN A 19 -8.80 7.57 8.27
CA ASN A 19 -8.75 6.91 6.95
C ASN A 19 -7.84 5.66 6.96
N GLY A 20 -7.36 5.24 8.13
CA GLY A 20 -6.56 4.01 8.25
C GLY A 20 -7.45 2.77 8.30
N THR A 21 -7.09 1.73 7.55
CA THR A 21 -7.80 0.44 7.55
C THR A 21 -6.85 -0.73 7.81
N GLY A 22 -7.38 -1.95 7.77
CA GLY A 22 -6.56 -3.16 7.86
C GLY A 22 -5.82 -3.49 6.55
N LEU A 23 -6.31 -3.01 5.40
CA LEU A 23 -5.77 -3.40 4.10
C LEU A 23 -4.40 -2.80 3.82
N GLU A 24 -4.14 -1.55 4.20
CA GLU A 24 -2.83 -0.94 3.92
C GLU A 24 -1.75 -1.62 4.77
N VAL A 25 -2.05 -1.90 6.05
CA VAL A 25 -1.12 -2.61 6.95
C VAL A 25 -0.91 -4.06 6.50
N ARG A 26 -1.96 -4.72 5.98
CA ARG A 26 -1.84 -6.04 5.34
C ARG A 26 -0.90 -5.99 4.15
N LEU A 27 -1.09 -5.03 3.24
CA LEU A 27 -0.25 -4.86 2.06
C LEU A 27 1.22 -4.64 2.44
N MET A 28 1.49 -3.76 3.41
CA MET A 28 2.84 -3.54 3.95
C MET A 28 3.47 -4.85 4.45
N GLY A 29 2.72 -5.63 5.23
CA GLY A 29 3.18 -6.91 5.77
C GLY A 29 3.47 -7.93 4.67
N GLU A 30 2.60 -8.02 3.68
CA GLU A 30 2.75 -8.93 2.53
C GLU A 30 3.95 -8.55 1.66
N VAL A 31 4.08 -7.29 1.26
CA VAL A 31 5.24 -6.79 0.50
C VAL A 31 6.52 -7.02 1.29
N GLY A 32 6.55 -6.67 2.58
CA GLY A 32 7.71 -6.87 3.44
C GLY A 32 8.15 -8.33 3.54
N LYS A 33 7.20 -9.28 3.60
CA LYS A 33 7.47 -10.72 3.58
C LYS A 33 7.95 -11.18 2.20
N ALA A 34 7.27 -10.76 1.13
CA ALA A 34 7.57 -11.14 -0.25
C ALA A 34 9.01 -10.77 -0.62
N VAL A 35 9.38 -9.49 -0.47
CA VAL A 35 10.71 -8.99 -0.85
C VAL A 35 11.84 -9.67 -0.06
N ALA A 36 11.60 -10.02 1.21
CA ALA A 36 12.55 -10.74 2.04
C ALA A 36 12.71 -12.19 1.59
N ARG A 37 11.58 -12.91 1.36
CA ARG A 37 11.59 -14.31 0.92
C ARG A 37 12.22 -14.49 -0.44
N GLN A 38 11.91 -13.62 -1.40
CA GLN A 38 12.50 -13.66 -2.74
C GLN A 38 13.94 -13.15 -2.79
N LYS A 39 14.53 -12.74 -1.65
CA LYS A 39 15.88 -12.17 -1.55
C LYS A 39 16.09 -11.02 -2.54
N MET A 40 15.10 -10.12 -2.63
CA MET A 40 15.14 -8.99 -3.55
C MET A 40 16.39 -8.13 -3.28
N THR A 41 17.16 -7.86 -4.33
CA THR A 41 18.34 -7.01 -4.23
C THR A 41 17.96 -5.53 -4.14
N ARG A 42 18.87 -4.70 -3.64
CA ARG A 42 18.68 -3.24 -3.60
C ARG A 42 18.46 -2.63 -5.00
N SER A 43 19.10 -3.19 -6.03
CA SER A 43 18.94 -2.72 -7.42
C SER A 43 17.51 -2.97 -7.92
N GLN A 44 17.01 -4.20 -7.74
CA GLN A 44 15.63 -4.56 -8.12
C GLN A 44 14.60 -3.73 -7.35
N ALA A 45 14.81 -3.55 -6.04
CA ALA A 45 13.94 -2.72 -5.22
C ALA A 45 13.94 -1.26 -5.69
N ASN A 46 15.10 -0.72 -6.08
CA ASN A 46 15.21 0.64 -6.59
C ASN A 46 14.42 0.84 -7.90
N GLU A 47 14.46 -0.13 -8.80
CA GLU A 47 13.65 -0.09 -10.03
C GLU A 47 12.14 -0.03 -9.74
N ILE A 48 11.67 -0.83 -8.78
CA ILE A 48 10.25 -0.81 -8.35
C ILE A 48 9.89 0.54 -7.70
N VAL A 49 10.75 1.05 -6.80
CA VAL A 49 10.53 2.34 -6.13
C VAL A 49 10.45 3.49 -7.14
N LEU A 50 11.30 3.49 -8.18
CA LEU A 50 11.24 4.52 -9.23
C LEU A 50 9.95 4.44 -10.07
N LYS A 51 9.45 3.24 -10.37
CA LYS A 51 8.14 3.07 -11.03
C LYS A 51 7.00 3.59 -10.18
N LEU A 52 7.03 3.34 -8.86
CA LEU A 52 6.03 3.84 -7.92
C LEU A 52 6.11 5.36 -7.79
N LEU A 53 7.32 5.93 -7.76
CA LEU A 53 7.50 7.38 -7.73
C LEU A 53 6.89 8.03 -8.98
N ASP A 54 7.23 7.56 -10.18
CA ASP A 54 6.67 8.08 -11.43
C ASP A 54 5.13 8.00 -11.44
N LYS A 55 4.58 6.88 -10.96
CA LYS A 55 3.13 6.69 -10.86
C LYS A 55 2.45 7.67 -9.90
N TYR A 56 3.05 7.99 -8.75
CA TYR A 56 2.35 8.69 -7.67
C TYR A 56 2.88 10.09 -7.34
N GLU A 57 4.00 10.54 -7.91
CA GLU A 57 4.60 11.85 -7.58
C GLU A 57 3.64 13.03 -7.86
N HIS A 58 2.80 12.92 -8.88
CA HIS A 58 1.81 13.95 -9.20
C HIS A 58 0.76 14.16 -8.08
N VAL A 59 0.51 13.15 -7.25
CA VAL A 59 -0.45 13.22 -6.13
C VAL A 59 -0.05 14.28 -5.10
N PHE A 60 1.25 14.53 -4.93
CA PHE A 60 1.73 15.57 -4.01
C PHE A 60 1.32 17.00 -4.41
N LYS A 61 0.90 17.19 -5.67
CA LYS A 61 0.44 18.49 -6.20
C LYS A 61 -1.08 18.62 -6.23
N MET A 62 -1.82 17.54 -5.96
CA MET A 62 -3.28 17.57 -5.90
C MET A 62 -3.75 18.31 -4.65
N GLU A 63 -4.83 19.08 -4.77
CA GLU A 63 -5.38 19.87 -3.66
C GLU A 63 -5.86 18.98 -2.50
N ASP A 64 -6.51 17.86 -2.82
CA ASP A 64 -7.02 16.89 -1.84
C ASP A 64 -5.99 15.80 -1.46
N LYS A 65 -4.82 15.81 -2.11
CA LYS A 65 -3.70 14.84 -1.94
C LYS A 65 -4.14 13.37 -2.00
N ASN A 66 -5.24 13.07 -2.70
CA ASN A 66 -5.86 11.75 -2.72
C ASN A 66 -6.03 11.16 -1.30
N LYS A 67 -6.75 11.88 -0.43
CA LYS A 67 -6.93 11.50 0.98
C LYS A 67 -7.61 10.14 1.21
N GLY A 68 -8.23 9.55 0.20
CA GLY A 68 -8.97 8.29 0.31
C GLY A 68 -10.30 8.43 1.06
N ALA A 69 -10.75 7.34 1.67
CA ALA A 69 -12.01 7.22 2.39
C ALA A 69 -11.77 6.97 3.89
N ARG A 70 -12.75 7.35 4.71
CA ARG A 70 -12.73 7.02 6.14
C ARG A 70 -12.99 5.54 6.35
N PHE A 71 -12.61 5.01 7.51
CA PHE A 71 -12.83 3.60 7.85
C PHE A 71 -14.31 3.19 7.75
N ASP A 72 -15.23 4.05 8.20
CA ASP A 72 -16.69 3.82 8.15
C ASP A 72 -17.30 3.87 6.74
N GLU A 73 -16.54 4.36 5.75
CA GLU A 73 -16.92 4.36 4.33
C GLU A 73 -16.25 3.20 3.57
N ALA A 74 -15.06 2.80 4.01
CA ALA A 74 -14.27 1.73 3.40
C ALA A 74 -14.64 0.32 3.91
N TYR A 75 -15.33 0.21 5.04
CA TYR A 75 -15.65 -1.04 5.71
C TYR A 75 -17.12 -1.12 6.12
N ASN A 76 -17.67 -2.35 6.06
CA ASN A 76 -18.91 -2.66 6.72
C ASN A 76 -18.67 -2.70 8.24
N MET A 77 -19.33 -1.80 8.97
CA MET A 77 -19.13 -1.63 10.41
C MET A 77 -19.73 -2.74 11.28
N GLU A 78 -20.60 -3.58 10.73
CA GLU A 78 -21.15 -4.75 11.43
C GLU A 78 -20.23 -5.96 11.31
N THR A 79 -19.68 -6.20 10.12
CA THR A 79 -18.83 -7.38 9.85
C THR A 79 -17.33 -7.11 9.98
N ILE A 80 -16.92 -5.82 9.96
CA ILE A 80 -15.52 -5.39 9.93
C ILE A 80 -14.78 -5.97 8.70
N GLU A 81 -15.49 -6.02 7.58
CA GLU A 81 -14.96 -6.42 6.27
C GLU A 81 -14.93 -5.22 5.32
N PRO A 82 -13.93 -5.11 4.43
CA PRO A 82 -13.86 -4.04 3.46
C PRO A 82 -15.04 -4.11 2.49
N VAL A 83 -15.56 -2.96 2.08
CA VAL A 83 -16.55 -2.89 1.01
C VAL A 83 -15.93 -3.39 -0.32
N PRO A 84 -16.73 -3.91 -1.26
CA PRO A 84 -16.21 -4.52 -2.50
C PRO A 84 -15.24 -3.61 -3.27
N GLU A 85 -15.53 -2.31 -3.33
CA GLU A 85 -14.71 -1.32 -4.03
C GLU A 85 -13.33 -1.16 -3.37
N TRP A 86 -13.29 -1.16 -2.04
CA TRP A 86 -12.04 -1.03 -1.28
C TRP A 86 -11.19 -2.30 -1.36
N GLN A 87 -11.83 -3.47 -1.26
CA GLN A 87 -11.16 -4.76 -1.47
C GLN A 87 -10.59 -4.86 -2.90
N LYS A 88 -11.36 -4.43 -3.91
CA LYS A 88 -10.93 -4.46 -5.31
C LYS A 88 -9.70 -3.58 -5.52
N MET A 89 -9.66 -2.38 -4.96
CA MET A 89 -8.49 -1.49 -5.03
C MET A 89 -7.23 -2.16 -4.46
N TYR A 90 -7.36 -2.87 -3.35
CA TYR A 90 -6.24 -3.63 -2.77
C TYR A 90 -5.75 -4.75 -3.69
N GLU A 91 -6.66 -5.51 -4.32
CA GLU A 91 -6.27 -6.56 -5.27
C GLU A 91 -5.62 -5.99 -6.54
N GLU A 92 -6.14 -4.89 -7.06
CA GLU A 92 -5.56 -4.18 -8.22
C GLU A 92 -4.12 -3.73 -7.92
N VAL A 93 -3.90 -3.08 -6.78
CA VAL A 93 -2.55 -2.64 -6.37
C VAL A 93 -1.61 -3.84 -6.16
N LYS A 94 -2.10 -4.96 -5.61
CA LYS A 94 -1.28 -6.17 -5.48
C LYS A 94 -0.87 -6.74 -6.83
N GLU A 95 -1.76 -6.74 -7.81
CA GLU A 95 -1.42 -7.25 -9.14
C GLU A 95 -0.42 -6.32 -9.83
N GLU A 96 -0.59 -5.00 -9.73
CA GLU A 96 0.41 -4.05 -10.24
C GLU A 96 1.80 -4.26 -9.62
N LEU A 97 1.87 -4.50 -8.30
CA LEU A 97 3.12 -4.80 -7.63
C LEU A 97 3.71 -6.15 -8.09
N ARG A 98 2.85 -7.14 -8.41
CA ARG A 98 3.28 -8.41 -9.00
C ARG A 98 3.92 -8.19 -10.37
N GLU A 99 3.28 -7.40 -11.23
CA GLU A 99 3.81 -7.01 -12.54
C GLU A 99 5.13 -6.23 -12.43
N MET A 100 5.31 -5.44 -11.36
CA MET A 100 6.57 -4.74 -11.07
C MET A 100 7.69 -5.66 -10.55
N GLY A 101 7.38 -6.89 -10.14
CA GLY A 101 8.36 -7.91 -9.72
C GLY A 101 8.29 -8.34 -8.24
N VAL A 102 7.22 -7.98 -7.52
CA VAL A 102 6.97 -8.47 -6.15
C VAL A 102 6.33 -9.85 -6.20
N GLN A 103 6.92 -10.84 -5.53
CA GLN A 103 6.44 -12.22 -5.50
C GLN A 103 5.70 -12.48 -4.18
N PHE A 104 4.41 -12.14 -4.15
CA PHE A 104 3.50 -12.36 -3.02
C PHE A 104 3.33 -13.84 -2.65
#